data_AF-A0A124PCX1-F1
#
_entry.id   AF-A0A124PCX1-F1
#
_cell.length_a   1.000
_cell.length_b   1.000
_cell.length_c   1.000
_cell.angle_alpha   90.00
_cell.angle_beta   90.00
_cell.angle_gamma   90.00
#
_symmetry.space_group_name_H-M   'P 1'
#
loop_
_entity.id
_entity.type
_entity.pdbx_description
1 polymer ?
#
loop_
_entity_poly.entity_id
_entity_poly.type
_entity_poly.pdbx_seq_one_letter_code
_entity_poly.pdbx_strand_id
1 'polypeptide(L)'
;MRKSATFQNLDSWLGFARSFFALSRYRRIARLSWLSLAWRPLPNIDKRKYNRDTKQEYLLNLAVLVASIGYTIQSGSMLVALAWWIPTLLVAEGVHFMIGMPEHFGLNTQTDPNVLTNTRVIHTSKFFAWFVNGNDLHTAHHYHHGVPMCNIRQLNDLIELIQRSSNLLTFLSIDGSLMEISANRSILRR
;
A
#
# COMPACT_ATOMS: atom_id res chain seq x y z
N MET A 1 9.20 5.38 8.30
CA MET A 1 8.04 4.52 8.65
C MET A 1 8.50 3.06 8.54
N ARG A 2 8.52 2.25 9.61
CA ARG A 2 8.76 0.80 9.44
C ARG A 2 7.58 0.24 8.67
N LYS A 3 7.80 -0.13 7.39
CA LYS A 3 6.83 -0.92 6.62
C LYS A 3 6.49 -2.14 7.48
N SER A 4 5.19 -2.46 7.58
CA SER A 4 4.78 -3.68 8.27
C SER A 4 5.53 -4.86 7.66
N ALA A 5 5.84 -5.85 8.48
CA ALA A 5 6.50 -7.10 8.13
C ALA A 5 5.64 -8.00 7.21
N THR A 6 5.03 -7.42 6.18
CA THR A 6 3.98 -8.02 5.36
C THR A 6 4.52 -9.07 4.39
N PHE A 7 5.84 -9.12 4.15
CA PHE A 7 6.46 -10.09 3.23
C PHE A 7 7.67 -10.79 3.88
N GLN A 8 7.54 -11.22 5.14
CA GLN A 8 8.61 -11.92 5.88
C GLN A 8 8.38 -13.44 5.88
N ASN A 9 9.46 -14.20 5.66
CA ASN A 9 9.50 -15.66 5.80
C ASN A 9 8.40 -16.39 4.99
N LEU A 10 8.14 -15.93 3.76
CA LEU A 10 7.12 -16.49 2.87
C LEU A 10 7.45 -17.92 2.41
N ASP A 11 8.68 -18.38 2.62
CA ASP A 11 9.14 -19.75 2.48
C ASP A 11 8.54 -20.70 3.53
N SER A 12 7.94 -20.17 4.59
CA SER A 12 7.27 -20.94 5.65
C SER A 12 5.76 -20.72 5.66
N TRP A 13 4.99 -21.77 5.95
CA TRP A 13 3.53 -21.67 6.11
C TRP A 13 3.13 -20.64 7.19
N LEU A 14 3.89 -20.56 8.28
CA LEU A 14 3.65 -19.59 9.36
C LEU A 14 3.92 -18.16 8.93
N GLY A 15 4.98 -17.91 8.15
CA GLY A 15 5.27 -16.58 7.60
C GLY A 15 4.24 -16.14 6.57
N PHE A 16 3.80 -17.08 5.72
CA PHE A 16 2.68 -16.86 4.80
C PHE A 16 1.40 -16.50 5.56
N ALA A 17 0.96 -17.32 6.54
CA ALA A 17 -0.26 -17.07 7.30
C ALA A 17 -0.21 -15.73 8.06
N ARG A 18 0.93 -15.40 8.67
CA ARG A 18 1.12 -14.10 9.35
C ARG A 18 1.01 -12.91 8.39
N SER A 19 1.51 -13.08 7.18
CA SER A 19 1.46 -12.07 6.13
C SER A 19 0.05 -11.92 5.57
N PHE A 20 -0.62 -13.04 5.29
CA PHE A 20 -1.98 -13.12 4.78
C PHE A 20 -3.00 -12.45 5.72
N PHE A 21 -2.92 -12.73 7.02
CA PHE A 21 -3.84 -12.13 8.00
C PHE A 21 -3.39 -10.76 8.52
N ALA A 22 -2.15 -10.35 8.23
CA ALA A 22 -1.54 -9.09 8.64
C ALA A 22 -1.94 -8.61 10.06
N LEU A 23 -1.86 -9.47 11.08
CA LEU A 23 -2.36 -9.21 12.44
C LEU A 23 -1.83 -7.89 13.06
N SER A 24 -0.64 -7.47 12.63
CA SER A 24 -0.04 -6.19 13.05
C SER A 24 -0.86 -4.96 12.62
N ARG A 25 -1.59 -5.03 11.49
CA ARG A 25 -2.47 -3.98 10.98
C ARG A 25 -3.70 -3.82 11.86
N TYR A 26 -4.35 -4.92 12.26
CA TYR A 26 -5.46 -4.89 13.22
C TYR A 26 -5.05 -4.27 14.56
N ARG A 27 -3.90 -4.69 15.10
CA ARG A 27 -3.36 -4.09 16.33
C ARG A 27 -3.09 -2.58 16.18
N ARG A 28 -2.61 -2.15 15.01
CA ARG A 28 -2.37 -0.74 14.70
C ARG A 28 -3.68 0.04 14.64
N ILE A 29 -4.69 -0.45 13.93
CA ILE A 29 -6.01 0.18 13.82
C ILE A 29 -6.66 0.30 15.20
N ALA A 30 -6.62 -0.76 16.01
CA ALA A 30 -7.13 -0.74 17.37
C ALA A 30 -6.43 0.35 18.22
N ARG A 31 -5.09 0.41 18.16
CA ARG A 31 -4.30 1.44 18.85
C ARG A 31 -4.65 2.86 18.37
N LEU A 32 -4.76 3.09 17.07
CA LEU A 32 -5.06 4.42 16.52
C LEU A 32 -6.50 4.85 16.83
N SER A 33 -7.45 3.91 16.82
CA SER A 33 -8.84 4.16 17.24
C SER A 33 -8.90 4.54 18.72
N TRP A 34 -8.16 3.82 19.58
CA TRP A 34 -8.04 4.15 21.00
C TRP A 34 -7.43 5.53 21.25
N LEU A 35 -6.34 5.86 20.56
CA LEU A 35 -5.73 7.20 20.65
C LEU A 35 -6.70 8.29 20.17
N SER A 36 -7.48 8.01 19.12
CA SER A 36 -8.49 8.93 18.58
C SER A 36 -9.63 9.16 19.57
N LEU A 37 -10.10 8.11 20.25
CA LEU A 37 -11.08 8.19 21.35
C LEU A 37 -10.58 9.03 22.52
N ALA A 38 -9.33 8.81 22.95
CA ALA A 38 -8.69 9.61 23.99
C ALA A 38 -8.25 11.00 23.49
N TRP A 39 -8.58 11.35 22.24
CA TRP A 39 -8.19 12.56 21.53
C TRP A 39 -6.69 12.88 21.52
N ARG A 40 -5.84 11.87 21.77
CA ARG A 40 -4.39 11.99 21.83
C ARG A 40 -3.80 12.20 20.43
N PRO A 41 -2.64 12.87 20.31
CA PRO A 41 -2.01 13.09 19.01
C PRO A 41 -1.63 11.76 18.38
N LEU A 42 -2.02 11.58 17.11
CA LEU A 42 -1.62 10.42 16.31
C LEU A 42 -0.13 10.52 15.93
N PRO A 43 0.62 9.41 15.98
CA PRO A 43 2.05 9.40 15.64
C PRO A 43 2.28 9.62 14.13
N ASN A 44 3.37 10.31 13.77
CA ASN A 44 3.78 10.58 12.39
C ASN A 44 2.81 11.46 11.57
N ILE A 45 2.03 12.33 12.23
CA ILE A 45 1.19 13.33 11.56
C ILE A 45 1.48 14.69 12.19
N ASP A 46 2.35 15.45 11.55
CA ASP A 46 2.88 16.72 12.09
C ASP A 46 1.86 17.87 11.97
N LYS A 47 1.05 17.86 10.90
CA LYS A 47 0.08 18.93 10.66
C LYS A 47 -1.18 18.72 11.51
N ARG A 48 -1.48 19.70 12.36
CA ARG A 48 -2.65 19.68 13.27
C ARG A 48 -3.98 19.40 12.56
N LYS A 49 -4.20 19.99 11.38
CA LYS A 49 -5.41 19.77 10.58
C LYS A 49 -5.55 18.29 10.22
N TYR A 50 -4.55 17.71 9.56
CA TYR A 50 -4.58 16.29 9.19
C TYR A 50 -4.70 15.37 10.40
N ASN A 51 -4.07 15.71 11.53
CA ASN A 51 -4.24 14.92 12.76
C ASN A 51 -5.71 14.90 13.24
N ARG A 52 -6.40 16.04 13.14
CA ARG A 52 -7.83 16.14 13.48
C ARG A 52 -8.68 15.34 12.51
N ASP A 53 -8.49 15.54 11.21
CA ASP A 53 -9.29 14.89 10.16
C ASP A 53 -9.14 13.35 10.25
N THR A 54 -7.90 12.85 10.36
CA THR A 54 -7.64 11.41 10.54
C THR A 54 -8.24 10.85 11.83
N LYS A 55 -8.24 11.61 12.95
CA LYS A 55 -8.92 11.15 14.18
C LYS A 55 -10.43 11.01 13.96
N GLN A 56 -11.06 11.96 13.27
CA GLN A 56 -12.48 11.90 12.98
C GLN A 56 -12.82 10.69 12.10
N GLU A 57 -11.98 10.36 11.11
CA GLU A 57 -12.13 9.15 10.31
C GLU A 57 -12.08 7.88 11.16
N TYR A 58 -11.12 7.76 12.08
CA TYR A 58 -11.06 6.61 12.98
C TYR A 58 -12.29 6.51 13.90
N LEU A 59 -12.75 7.64 14.43
CA LEU A 59 -13.96 7.68 15.27
C LEU A 59 -15.22 7.32 14.48
N LEU A 60 -15.35 7.80 13.24
CA LEU A 60 -16.48 7.45 12.37
C LEU A 60 -16.48 5.96 12.07
N ASN A 61 -15.34 5.39 11.68
CA ASN A 61 -15.21 3.95 11.45
C ASN A 61 -15.56 3.13 12.70
N LEU A 62 -15.09 3.56 13.86
CA LEU A 62 -15.43 2.92 15.13
C LEU A 62 -16.93 3.01 15.45
N ALA A 63 -17.54 4.18 15.23
CA ALA A 63 -18.97 4.37 15.44
C ALA A 63 -19.80 3.46 14.52
N VAL A 64 -19.45 3.37 13.23
CA VAL A 64 -20.11 2.45 12.29
C VAL A 64 -19.94 1.00 12.74
N LEU A 65 -18.74 0.60 13.19
CA LEU A 65 -18.50 -0.75 13.70
C LEU A 65 -19.39 -1.04 14.92
N VAL A 66 -19.40 -0.16 15.93
CA VAL A 66 -20.22 -0.33 17.13
C VAL A 66 -21.72 -0.34 16.80
N ALA A 67 -22.18 0.56 15.93
CA ALA A 67 -23.57 0.60 15.48
C ALA A 67 -23.96 -0.70 14.75
N SER A 68 -23.08 -1.23 13.90
CA SER A 68 -23.31 -2.50 13.21
C SER A 68 -23.39 -3.69 14.17
N ILE A 69 -22.60 -3.67 15.26
CA ILE A 69 -22.65 -4.69 16.31
C ILE A 69 -23.97 -4.60 17.06
N GLY A 70 -24.35 -3.38 17.47
CA GLY A 70 -25.63 -3.12 18.14
C GLY A 70 -26.82 -3.58 17.30
N TYR A 71 -26.83 -3.26 16.00
CA TYR A 71 -27.86 -3.72 15.07
C TYR A 71 -27.91 -5.24 14.96
N THR A 72 -26.77 -5.91 14.84
CA THR A 72 -26.69 -7.38 14.75
C THR A 72 -27.28 -8.03 16.00
N ILE A 73 -26.94 -7.52 17.19
CA ILE A 73 -27.47 -8.02 18.47
C ILE A 73 -28.96 -7.76 18.58
N GLN A 74 -29.42 -6.55 18.26
CA GLN A 74 -30.83 -6.15 18.40
C GLN A 74 -31.75 -6.88 17.43
N SER A 75 -31.32 -7.07 16.18
CA SER A 75 -32.11 -7.74 15.14
C SER A 75 -32.01 -9.27 15.20
N GLY A 76 -31.00 -9.82 15.89
CA GLY A 76 -30.65 -11.23 15.82
C GLY A 76 -30.15 -11.69 14.44
N SER A 77 -29.98 -10.77 13.49
CA SER A 77 -29.62 -11.07 12.11
C SER A 77 -28.11 -11.03 11.91
N MET A 78 -27.54 -12.15 11.46
CA MET A 78 -26.12 -12.25 11.10
C MET A 78 -25.78 -11.60 9.76
N LEU A 79 -26.73 -10.96 9.07
CA LEU A 79 -26.54 -10.42 7.74
C LEU A 79 -25.34 -9.48 7.66
N VAL A 80 -25.19 -8.55 8.61
CA VAL A 80 -24.08 -7.59 8.61
C VAL A 80 -22.74 -8.28 8.85
N ALA A 81 -22.71 -9.27 9.75
CA ALA A 81 -21.50 -10.04 10.01
C ALA A 81 -21.07 -10.85 8.77
N LEU A 82 -22.01 -11.53 8.11
CA LEU A 82 -21.75 -12.38 6.94
C LEU A 82 -21.43 -11.56 5.68
N ALA A 83 -22.18 -10.48 5.42
CA ALA A 83 -22.04 -9.69 4.20
C ALA A 83 -20.92 -8.65 4.30
N TRP A 84 -20.55 -8.22 5.51
CA TRP A 84 -19.58 -7.13 5.68
C TRP A 84 -18.39 -7.49 6.56
N TRP A 85 -18.58 -7.94 7.81
CA TRP A 85 -17.45 -8.17 8.72
C TRP A 85 -16.54 -9.30 8.26
N ILE A 86 -17.10 -10.47 7.90
CA ILE A 86 -16.29 -11.62 7.46
C ILE A 86 -15.52 -11.28 6.18
N PRO A 87 -16.15 -10.77 5.10
CA PRO A 87 -15.41 -10.36 3.91
C PRO A 87 -14.35 -9.30 4.21
N THR A 88 -14.65 -8.29 5.01
CA THR A 88 -13.73 -7.17 5.25
C THR A 88 -12.58 -7.54 6.19
N LEU A 89 -12.83 -8.28 7.27
CA LEU A 89 -11.86 -8.55 8.33
C LEU A 89 -11.09 -9.85 8.13
N LEU A 90 -11.64 -10.82 7.39
CA LEU A 90 -11.00 -12.13 7.22
C LEU A 90 -10.53 -12.37 5.78
N VAL A 91 -11.25 -11.86 4.79
CA VAL A 91 -10.97 -12.15 3.38
C VAL A 91 -10.17 -11.02 2.71
N ALA A 92 -10.59 -9.77 2.89
CA ALA A 92 -10.07 -8.64 2.11
C ALA A 92 -8.55 -8.44 2.27
N GLU A 93 -8.01 -8.52 3.49
CA GLU A 93 -6.56 -8.35 3.71
C GLU A 93 -5.76 -9.50 3.08
N GLY A 94 -6.28 -10.74 3.15
CA GLY A 94 -5.66 -11.89 2.52
C GLY A 94 -5.64 -11.78 1.00
N VAL A 95 -6.77 -11.36 0.41
CA VAL A 95 -6.87 -11.09 -1.04
C VAL A 95 -5.93 -9.95 -1.43
N HIS A 96 -5.91 -8.85 -0.67
CA HIS A 96 -5.02 -7.72 -0.93
C HIS A 96 -3.53 -8.14 -0.85
N PHE A 97 -3.17 -8.96 0.13
CA PHE A 97 -1.84 -9.55 0.24
C PHE A 97 -1.50 -10.41 -0.99
N MET A 98 -2.43 -11.27 -1.43
CA MET A 98 -2.22 -12.10 -2.62
C MET A 98 -2.06 -11.28 -3.90
N ILE A 99 -2.83 -10.19 -4.05
CA ILE A 99 -2.70 -9.27 -5.18
C ILE A 99 -1.32 -8.59 -5.16
N GLY A 100 -0.88 -8.10 -4.00
CA GLY A 100 0.42 -7.41 -3.88
C GLY A 100 1.64 -8.35 -3.88
N MET A 101 1.44 -9.64 -3.66
CA MET A 101 2.56 -10.59 -3.50
C MET A 101 3.44 -10.69 -4.74
N PRO A 102 2.94 -10.89 -5.97
CA PRO A 102 3.79 -10.93 -7.17
C PRO A 102 4.65 -9.68 -7.35
N GLU A 103 4.18 -8.52 -6.90
CA GLU A 103 4.85 -7.24 -7.07
C GLU A 103 6.02 -7.05 -6.09
N HIS A 104 5.98 -7.74 -4.94
CA HIS A 104 6.96 -7.61 -3.87
C HIS A 104 7.79 -8.88 -3.64
N PHE A 105 7.39 -10.01 -4.20
CA PHE A 105 8.06 -11.29 -3.99
C PHE A 105 9.53 -11.21 -4.39
N GLY A 106 10.43 -11.62 -3.50
CA GLY A 106 11.87 -11.59 -3.72
C GLY A 106 12.52 -10.19 -3.68
N LEU A 107 11.77 -9.12 -3.39
CA LEU A 107 12.31 -7.76 -3.25
C LEU A 107 12.52 -7.35 -1.80
N ASN A 108 13.46 -6.45 -1.56
CA ASN A 108 13.76 -5.94 -0.23
C ASN A 108 12.74 -4.88 0.23
N THR A 109 11.51 -5.28 0.52
CA THR A 109 10.45 -4.39 1.00
C THR A 109 10.65 -3.87 2.43
N GLN A 110 11.58 -4.46 3.17
CA GLN A 110 11.73 -4.21 4.61
C GLN A 110 12.63 -3.03 4.92
N THR A 111 13.76 -2.94 4.22
CA THR A 111 14.78 -1.92 4.51
C THR A 111 14.99 -0.94 3.39
N ASP A 112 14.63 -1.29 2.15
CA ASP A 112 14.75 -0.36 1.03
C ASP A 112 13.57 0.63 1.03
N PRO A 113 13.80 1.94 1.19
CA PRO A 113 12.74 2.92 1.11
C PRO A 113 12.31 3.23 -0.33
N ASN A 114 13.15 2.92 -1.33
CA ASN A 114 12.89 3.26 -2.72
C ASN A 114 11.84 2.32 -3.33
N VAL A 115 10.69 2.88 -3.68
CA VAL A 115 9.57 2.11 -4.23
C VAL A 115 9.88 1.53 -5.60
N LEU A 116 10.76 2.16 -6.37
CA LEU A 116 11.14 1.69 -7.72
C LEU A 116 12.00 0.42 -7.68
N THR A 117 12.64 0.13 -6.54
CA THR A 117 13.52 -1.04 -6.36
C THR A 117 12.90 -2.10 -5.45
N ASN A 118 11.94 -1.72 -4.60
CA ASN A 118 11.23 -2.65 -3.70
C ASN A 118 9.84 -3.09 -4.17
N THR A 119 9.40 -2.62 -5.34
CA THR A 119 8.19 -3.05 -6.04
C THR A 119 8.50 -3.26 -7.53
N ARG A 120 7.62 -3.97 -8.24
CA ARG A 120 7.68 -4.10 -9.71
C ARG A 120 6.29 -3.92 -10.32
N VAL A 121 6.27 -3.53 -11.59
CA VAL A 121 5.09 -3.59 -12.44
C VAL A 121 4.87 -5.03 -12.91
N ILE A 122 3.61 -5.46 -12.99
CA ILE A 122 3.21 -6.75 -13.55
C ILE A 122 2.37 -6.49 -14.79
N HIS A 123 2.81 -6.94 -15.97
CA HIS A 123 1.98 -6.80 -17.17
C HIS A 123 0.94 -7.92 -17.22
N THR A 124 -0.34 -7.56 -17.28
CA THR A 124 -1.47 -8.51 -17.28
C THR A 124 -2.46 -8.21 -18.41
N SER A 125 -3.45 -9.08 -18.60
CA SER A 125 -4.56 -8.82 -19.52
C SER A 125 -5.48 -7.72 -18.96
N LYS A 126 -6.29 -7.10 -19.82
CA LYS A 126 -7.27 -6.08 -19.39
C LYS A 126 -8.23 -6.58 -18.30
N PHE A 127 -8.59 -7.86 -18.36
CA PHE A 127 -9.44 -8.49 -17.36
C PHE A 127 -8.74 -8.53 -15.99
N PHE A 128 -7.49 -8.97 -15.93
CA PHE A 128 -6.74 -9.01 -14.68
C PHE A 128 -6.44 -7.61 -14.16
N ALA A 129 -6.07 -6.66 -15.02
CA ALA A 129 -5.90 -5.26 -14.64
C ALA A 129 -7.18 -4.66 -14.02
N TRP A 130 -8.35 -4.97 -14.57
CA TRP A 130 -9.64 -4.59 -13.97
C TRP A 130 -9.88 -5.30 -12.63
N PHE A 131 -9.66 -6.63 -12.58
CA PHE A 131 -9.89 -7.45 -11.40
C PHE A 131 -9.05 -7.00 -10.19
N VAL A 132 -7.78 -6.65 -10.42
CA VAL A 132 -6.89 -6.11 -9.39
C VAL A 132 -7.00 -4.59 -9.24
N ASN A 133 -7.96 -3.96 -9.92
CA ASN A 133 -8.23 -2.52 -9.86
C ASN A 133 -6.99 -1.65 -10.15
N GLY A 134 -6.22 -2.00 -11.18
CA GLY A 134 -5.02 -1.26 -11.59
C GLY A 134 -3.80 -1.48 -10.70
N ASN A 135 -3.87 -2.42 -9.74
CA ASN A 135 -2.74 -2.75 -8.88
C ASN A 135 -1.59 -3.41 -9.63
N ASP A 136 -1.80 -3.88 -10.87
CA ASP A 136 -0.74 -4.32 -11.77
C ASP A 136 0.34 -3.24 -12.02
N LEU A 137 0.01 -1.96 -11.74
CA LEU A 137 0.90 -0.81 -11.75
C LEU A 137 1.21 -0.28 -10.33
N HIS A 138 1.39 -1.17 -9.35
CA HIS A 138 1.60 -0.81 -7.93
C HIS A 138 2.81 0.10 -7.71
N THR A 139 3.87 -0.04 -8.50
CA THR A 139 5.03 0.85 -8.42
C THR A 139 4.62 2.31 -8.60
N ALA A 140 3.79 2.61 -9.60
CA ALA A 140 3.26 3.97 -9.81
C ALA A 140 2.35 4.40 -8.64
N HIS A 141 1.51 3.50 -8.13
CA HIS A 141 0.63 3.81 -6.99
C HIS A 141 1.43 4.18 -5.75
N HIS A 142 2.49 3.44 -5.44
CA HIS A 142 3.35 3.76 -4.31
C HIS A 142 4.23 4.99 -4.55
N TYR A 143 4.60 5.27 -5.80
CA TYR A 143 5.33 6.49 -6.15
C TYR A 143 4.50 7.74 -5.90
N HIS A 144 3.21 7.72 -6.23
CA HIS A 144 2.30 8.83 -5.95
C HIS A 144 0.88 8.37 -5.59
N HIS A 145 0.71 7.94 -4.33
CA HIS A 145 -0.53 7.36 -3.80
C HIS A 145 -1.73 8.34 -3.75
N GLY A 146 -1.51 9.63 -4.03
CA GLY A 146 -2.57 10.62 -4.21
C GLY A 146 -3.26 10.58 -5.59
N VAL A 147 -2.73 9.83 -6.57
CA VAL A 147 -3.35 9.71 -7.89
C VAL A 147 -4.51 8.70 -7.83
N PRO A 148 -5.72 9.06 -8.32
CA PRO A 148 -6.82 8.11 -8.43
C PRO A 148 -6.45 6.91 -9.32
N MET A 149 -6.91 5.70 -8.96
CA MET A 149 -6.55 4.47 -9.70
C MET A 149 -6.94 4.51 -11.19
N CYS A 150 -8.00 5.24 -11.56
CA CYS A 150 -8.37 5.43 -12.97
C CYS A 150 -7.28 6.15 -13.80
N ASN A 151 -6.42 6.94 -13.16
CA ASN A 151 -5.33 7.68 -13.79
C ASN A 151 -3.96 7.01 -13.60
N ILE A 152 -3.90 5.83 -12.96
CA ILE A 152 -2.62 5.21 -12.59
C ILE A 152 -1.77 4.82 -13.80
N ARG A 153 -2.42 4.48 -14.92
CA ARG A 153 -1.75 4.19 -16.18
C ARG A 153 -1.00 5.41 -16.73
N GLN A 154 -1.64 6.58 -16.72
CA GLN A 154 -1.01 7.83 -17.16
C GLN A 154 0.19 8.17 -16.29
N LEU A 155 0.09 7.95 -14.98
CA LEU A 155 1.22 8.14 -14.06
C LEU A 155 2.37 7.17 -14.37
N ASN A 156 2.06 5.89 -14.61
CA ASN A 156 3.07 4.89 -14.97
C ASN A 156 3.81 5.29 -16.25
N ASP A 157 3.06 5.68 -17.29
CA ASP A 157 3.64 6.08 -18.58
C ASP A 157 4.57 7.30 -18.43
N LEU A 158 4.21 8.26 -17.58
CA LEU A 158 5.05 9.42 -17.26
C LEU A 158 6.34 9.01 -16.53
N ILE A 159 6.24 8.11 -15.53
CA ILE A 159 7.40 7.59 -14.81
C ILE A 159 8.36 6.88 -15.76
N GLU A 160 7.84 6.01 -16.64
CA GLU A 160 8.65 5.31 -17.64
C GLU A 160 9.33 6.28 -18.61
N LEU A 161 8.61 7.31 -19.08
CA LEU A 161 9.16 8.33 -19.96
C LEU A 161 10.33 9.08 -19.31
N ILE A 162 10.17 9.49 -18.05
CA ILE A 162 11.21 10.18 -17.27
C ILE A 162 12.43 9.28 -17.07
N GLN A 163 12.22 7.99 -16.77
CA GLN A 163 13.29 7.01 -16.60
C GLN A 163 14.07 6.80 -17.90
N ARG A 164 13.37 6.65 -19.04
CA ARG A 164 14.00 6.52 -20.36
C ARG A 164 14.79 7.77 -20.74
N SER A 165 14.24 8.95 -20.51
CA SER A 165 14.88 10.24 -20.83
C SER A 165 16.14 10.48 -20.00
N SER A 166 16.11 10.15 -18.71
CA SER A 166 17.29 10.22 -17.82
C SER A 166 18.41 9.28 -18.28
N ASN A 167 18.05 8.08 -18.74
CA ASN A 167 19.03 7.14 -19.30
C ASN A 167 19.63 7.67 -20.61
N LEU A 168 18.81 8.24 -21.51
CA LEU A 168 19.28 8.82 -22.78
C LEU A 168 20.24 9.99 -22.57
N LEU A 169 19.96 10.89 -21.61
CA LEU A 169 20.88 11.98 -21.25
C LEU A 169 22.23 11.47 -20.74
N THR A 170 22.23 10.32 -20.05
CA THR A 170 23.47 9.66 -19.60
C THR A 170 24.27 9.12 -20.80
N PHE A 171 23.62 8.57 -21.82
CA PHE A 171 24.29 8.10 -23.04
C PHE A 171 24.83 9.25 -23.91
N LEU A 172 24.12 10.37 -24.00
CA LEU A 172 24.57 11.56 -24.75
C LEU A 172 25.72 12.29 -24.04
N SER A 173 25.89 12.09 -22.72
CA SER A 173 26.99 12.66 -21.94
C SER A 173 28.35 11.94 -22.12
N ILE A 174 28.45 10.93 -23.00
CA ILE A 174 29.68 10.15 -23.19
C ILE A 174 30.62 10.76 -24.25
N ASP A 175 30.18 11.75 -25.04
CA ASP A 175 30.97 12.36 -26.14
C ASP A 175 31.63 13.71 -25.82
N GLY A 176 31.96 13.94 -24.54
CA GLY A 176 32.95 14.95 -24.15
C GLY A 176 32.36 16.32 -23.84
N SER A 177 32.48 16.71 -22.57
CA SER A 177 32.17 18.02 -21.96
C SER A 177 30.69 18.38 -21.72
N LEU A 178 30.18 18.07 -20.53
CA LEU A 178 29.88 19.06 -19.47
C LEU A 178 29.24 18.41 -18.21
N MET A 179 29.70 18.89 -17.05
CA MET A 179 29.06 18.98 -15.74
C MET A 179 28.48 17.70 -15.09
N GLU A 180 29.19 17.22 -14.08
CA GLU A 180 28.83 16.11 -13.20
C GLU A 180 27.59 16.47 -12.34
N ILE A 181 26.40 16.07 -12.79
CA ILE A 181 25.25 15.90 -11.92
C ILE A 181 25.30 14.44 -11.44
N SER A 182 25.74 14.24 -10.20
CA SER A 182 25.76 12.93 -9.53
C SER A 182 24.32 12.41 -9.37
N ALA A 183 23.86 11.67 -10.39
CA ALA A 183 22.69 10.82 -10.30
C ALA A 183 23.13 9.45 -9.74
N ASN A 184 22.57 9.11 -8.59
CA ASN A 184 22.85 7.92 -7.79
C ASN A 184 22.76 6.62 -8.64
N ARG A 185 23.92 5.99 -8.91
CA ARG A 185 24.14 4.88 -9.85
C ARG A 185 23.70 3.49 -9.37
N SER A 186 22.62 3.35 -8.60
CA SER A 186 22.22 2.04 -8.04
C SER A 186 21.05 1.33 -8.74
N ILE A 187 20.45 1.92 -9.79
CA ILE A 187 19.22 1.37 -10.41
C ILE A 187 19.46 0.43 -11.61
N LEU A 188 20.70 0.28 -12.08
CA LEU A 188 20.98 -0.53 -13.27
C LEU A 188 21.85 -1.73 -12.94
N ARG A 189 21.24 -2.80 -12.41
CA ARG A 189 21.63 -4.20 -12.66
C ARG A 189 20.63 -5.17 -12.03
N ARG A 190 19.96 -5.92 -12.91
CA ARG A 190 19.14 -7.14 -12.73
C ARG A 190 17.63 -6.95 -12.70
#